data_AF-A0AAC9RL86-F1
#
_entry.id   AF-A0AAC9RL86-F1
#
_cell.length_a   1.000
_cell.length_b   1.000
_cell.length_c   1.000
_cell.angle_alpha   90.00
_cell.angle_beta   90.00
_cell.angle_gamma   90.00
#
_symmetry.space_group_name_H-M   'P 1'
#
loop_
_entity.id
_entity.type
_entity.pdbx_description
1 polymer ?
#
loop_
_entity_poly.entity_id
_entity_poly.type
_entity_poly.pdbx_seq_one_letter_code
_entity_poly.pdbx_strand_id
1 'polypeptide(L)'
;MICSRCQELILKGEEMDYWGEILCEDCYVDVISVPKTCDVAAVYSAKSARKQVGHTGTEGLTDLQKEVYEYVKANDGKVPFETLMKKFQLSDTEMRRIFAPMRHCELLKGTMIDGVPYCLIMEGGPGSIGIE
;
A
#
# COMPACT_ATOMS: atom_id res chain seq x y z
N MET A 1 14.38 -15.77 23.72
CA MET A 1 13.10 -16.42 23.34
C MET A 1 12.97 -16.43 21.83
N ILE A 2 12.04 -17.16 21.23
CA ILE A 2 11.87 -17.19 19.77
C ILE A 2 10.65 -16.35 19.38
N CYS A 3 10.79 -15.49 18.37
CA CYS A 3 9.69 -14.70 17.84
C CYS A 3 8.65 -15.62 17.18
N SER A 4 7.39 -15.44 17.55
CA SER A 4 6.28 -16.28 17.05
C SER A 4 6.08 -16.16 15.52
N ARG A 5 6.54 -15.06 14.91
CA ARG A 5 6.37 -14.77 13.47
C ARG A 5 7.58 -15.08 12.61
N CYS A 6 8.71 -14.40 12.85
CA CYS A 6 9.92 -14.58 12.03
C CYS A 6 10.80 -15.77 12.50
N GLN A 7 10.49 -16.37 13.65
CA GLN A 7 11.28 -17.46 14.24
C GLN A 7 12.73 -17.09 14.62
N GLU A 8 13.05 -15.80 14.67
CA GLU A 8 14.36 -15.33 15.11
C GLU A 8 14.47 -15.28 16.64
N LEU A 9 15.71 -15.26 17.12
CA LEU A 9 16.01 -15.14 18.54
C LEU A 9 15.76 -13.70 19.03
N ILE A 10 14.89 -13.55 20.02
CA ILE A 10 14.66 -12.32 20.76
C ILE A 10 15.58 -12.30 21.99
N LEU A 11 16.35 -11.21 22.15
CA LEU A 11 17.16 -10.97 23.33
C LEU A 11 16.29 -10.72 24.55
N LYS A 12 16.79 -11.10 25.72
CA LYS A 12 16.03 -10.98 26.96
C LYS A 12 15.78 -9.50 27.30
N GLY A 13 14.52 -9.12 27.46
CA GLY A 13 14.07 -7.75 27.71
C GLY A 13 13.62 -6.99 26.46
N GLU A 14 13.77 -7.57 25.27
CA GLU A 14 13.32 -6.99 23.99
C GLU A 14 12.03 -7.65 23.47
N GLU A 15 11.41 -8.51 24.28
CA GLU A 15 10.14 -9.14 23.93
C GLU A 15 8.97 -8.15 23.93
N MET A 16 8.17 -8.23 22.86
CA MET A 16 6.94 -7.47 22.72
C MET A 16 5.74 -8.41 22.82
N ASP A 17 4.80 -8.12 23.73
CA ASP A 17 3.53 -8.83 23.81
C ASP A 17 2.49 -8.18 22.88
N TYR A 18 1.92 -8.98 21.99
CA TYR A 18 0.79 -8.56 21.17
C TYR A 18 -0.29 -9.64 21.18
N TRP A 19 -1.38 -9.39 21.91
CA TRP A 19 -2.50 -10.34 22.07
C TRP A 19 -2.06 -11.73 22.54
N GLY A 20 -1.05 -11.79 23.43
CA GLY A 20 -0.49 -13.03 23.93
C GLY A 20 0.51 -13.72 23.00
N GLU A 21 0.81 -13.15 21.83
CA GLU A 21 1.96 -13.56 21.01
C GLU A 21 3.21 -12.81 21.46
N ILE A 22 4.33 -13.54 21.55
CA ILE A 22 5.65 -12.95 21.80
C ILE A 22 6.33 -12.67 20.46
N LEU A 23 6.61 -11.40 20.20
CA LEU A 23 7.21 -10.91 18.96
C LEU A 23 8.53 -10.18 19.24
N CYS A 24 9.42 -10.15 18.24
CA CYS A 24 10.52 -9.19 18.22
C CYS A 24 9.99 -7.79 17.90
N GLU A 25 10.82 -6.76 18.11
CA GLU A 25 10.47 -5.37 17.80
C GLU A 25 9.96 -5.20 16.36
N ASP A 26 10.68 -5.74 15.37
CA ASP A 26 10.31 -5.60 13.95
C ASP A 26 8.93 -6.20 13.65
N CYS A 27 8.69 -7.43 14.11
CA CYS A 27 7.39 -8.10 13.94
C CYS A 27 6.27 -7.40 14.71
N TYR A 28 6.57 -6.80 15.86
CA TYR A 28 5.61 -6.03 16.64
C TYR A 28 5.23 -4.72 15.93
N VAL A 29 6.22 -3.98 15.43
CA VAL A 29 5.98 -2.77 14.62
C VAL A 29 5.13 -3.13 13.41
N ASP A 30 5.37 -4.27 12.78
CA ASP A 30 4.60 -4.71 11.62
C ASP A 30 3.11 -4.90 11.91
N VAL A 31 2.76 -5.49 13.06
CA VAL A 31 1.35 -5.73 13.44
C VAL A 31 0.60 -4.48 13.88
N ILE A 32 1.28 -3.55 14.55
CA ILE A 32 0.63 -2.32 15.01
C ILE A 32 0.54 -1.26 13.91
N SER A 33 1.43 -1.32 12.93
CA SER A 33 1.56 -0.33 11.84
C SER A 33 0.70 -0.66 10.62
N VAL A 34 -0.33 -1.50 10.78
CA VAL A 34 -1.26 -1.80 9.68
C VAL A 34 -1.95 -0.50 9.25
N PRO A 35 -1.92 -0.17 7.93
CA PRO A 35 -2.59 1.02 7.42
C PRO A 35 -4.08 1.03 7.79
N LYS A 36 -4.49 2.02 8.58
CA LYS A 36 -5.90 2.24 8.92
C LYS A 36 -6.63 2.90 7.75
N THR A 37 -7.96 2.83 7.75
CA THR A 37 -8.80 3.57 6.79
C THR A 37 -8.38 5.03 6.74
N CYS A 38 -8.13 5.53 5.53
CA CYS A 38 -7.53 6.83 5.28
C CYS A 38 -8.32 7.95 5.97
N ASP A 39 -7.67 8.68 6.87
CA ASP A 39 -8.21 9.90 7.45
C ASP A 39 -8.43 10.95 6.36
N VAL A 40 -9.61 11.56 6.30
CA VAL A 40 -9.96 12.54 5.26
C VAL A 40 -9.02 13.74 5.23
N ALA A 41 -8.53 14.18 6.40
CA ALA A 41 -7.55 15.26 6.51
C ALA A 41 -6.17 14.81 6.00
N ALA A 42 -5.80 13.54 6.21
CA ALA A 42 -4.56 12.99 5.66
C ALA A 42 -4.59 12.93 4.12
N VAL A 43 -5.72 12.51 3.53
CA VAL A 43 -5.91 12.50 2.06
C VAL A 43 -5.83 13.92 1.50
N TYR A 44 -6.58 14.86 2.10
CA TYR A 44 -6.57 16.26 1.69
C TYR A 44 -5.16 16.88 1.79
N SER A 45 -4.45 16.61 2.89
CA SER A 45 -3.11 17.14 3.12
C SER A 45 -2.10 16.58 2.11
N ALA A 46 -2.15 15.28 1.82
CA ALA A 46 -1.29 14.66 0.80
C ALA A 46 -1.54 15.29 -0.59
N LYS A 47 -2.80 15.50 -0.96
CA LYS A 47 -3.17 16.16 -2.22
C LYS A 47 -2.69 17.61 -2.28
N SER A 48 -2.88 18.36 -1.20
CA SER A 48 -2.43 19.76 -1.10
C SER A 48 -0.91 19.86 -1.18
N ALA A 49 -0.18 18.99 -0.48
CA ALA A 49 1.27 18.96 -0.51
C ALA A 49 1.79 18.69 -1.92
N ARG A 50 1.25 17.67 -2.62
CA ARG A 50 1.61 17.37 -4.03
C ARG A 50 1.38 18.56 -4.95
N LYS A 51 0.23 19.23 -4.81
CA LYS A 51 -0.09 20.43 -5.59
C LYS A 51 0.89 21.57 -5.32
N GLN A 52 1.29 21.78 -4.06
CA GLN A 52 2.22 22.85 -3.67
C GLN A 52 3.63 22.64 -4.22
N VAL A 53 4.09 21.39 -4.33
CA VAL A 53 5.40 21.05 -4.92
C VAL A 53 5.34 20.80 -6.43
N GLY A 54 4.18 20.96 -7.05
CA GLY A 54 3.99 20.78 -8.49
C GLY A 54 4.00 19.33 -8.97
N HIS A 55 3.88 18.35 -8.06
CA HIS A 55 3.88 16.93 -8.43
C HIS A 55 2.60 16.53 -9.16
N THR A 56 2.77 15.81 -10.26
CA THR A 56 1.73 15.25 -11.13
C THR A 56 1.94 13.75 -11.32
N GLY A 57 0.87 13.00 -11.63
CA GLY A 57 0.96 11.56 -11.91
C GLY A 57 1.73 10.77 -10.84
N THR A 58 2.82 10.11 -11.26
CA THR A 58 3.63 9.23 -10.41
C THR A 58 4.81 9.93 -9.72
N GLU A 59 4.92 11.26 -9.82
CA GLU A 59 5.98 12.00 -9.14
C GLU A 59 5.88 11.85 -7.62
N GLY A 60 7.03 11.67 -6.96
CA GLY A 60 7.10 11.41 -5.51
C GLY A 60 6.74 9.98 -5.07
N LEU A 61 6.40 9.07 -6.00
CA LEU A 61 6.28 7.65 -5.70
C LEU A 61 7.65 6.97 -5.67
N THR A 62 7.76 5.88 -4.90
CA THR A 62 8.92 4.97 -4.96
C THR A 62 8.94 4.21 -6.28
N ASP A 63 10.09 3.65 -6.66
CA ASP A 63 10.22 2.92 -7.93
C ASP A 63 9.26 1.71 -8.00
N LEU A 64 9.13 0.95 -6.92
CA LEU A 64 8.17 -0.15 -6.83
C LEU A 64 6.72 0.32 -7.02
N GLN A 65 6.34 1.47 -6.44
CA GLN A 65 4.99 2.03 -6.61
C GLN A 65 4.75 2.46 -8.07
N LYS A 66 5.76 3.04 -8.73
CA LYS A 66 5.67 3.40 -10.15
C LYS A 66 5.50 2.16 -11.03
N GLU A 67 6.28 1.11 -10.78
CA GLU A 67 6.18 -0.15 -11.53
C GLU A 67 4.81 -0.80 -11.37
N VAL A 68 4.25 -0.80 -10.15
CA VAL A 68 2.88 -1.28 -9.91
C VAL A 68 1.86 -0.46 -10.67
N TYR A 69 1.96 0.87 -10.64
CA TYR A 69 1.06 1.77 -11.35
C TYR A 69 1.11 1.54 -12.87
N GLU A 70 2.31 1.53 -13.46
CA GLU A 70 2.49 1.31 -14.89
C GLU A 70 2.03 -0.09 -15.32
N TYR A 71 2.22 -1.10 -14.46
CA TYR A 71 1.68 -2.43 -14.74
C TYR A 71 0.15 -2.43 -14.78
N VAL A 72 -0.53 -1.77 -13.83
CA VAL A 72 -2.00 -1.65 -13.86
C VAL A 72 -2.45 -0.90 -15.12
N LYS A 73 -1.76 0.18 -15.48
CA LYS A 73 -2.03 0.96 -16.70
C LYS A 73 -1.88 0.14 -17.98
N ALA A 74 -0.84 -0.69 -18.05
CA ALA A 74 -0.59 -1.57 -19.20
C ALA A 74 -1.60 -2.73 -19.33
N ASN A 75 -2.36 -3.03 -18.26
CA ASN A 75 -3.39 -4.07 -18.23
C ASN A 75 -4.79 -3.42 -18.18
N ASP A 76 -5.08 -2.54 -19.15
CA ASP A 76 -6.37 -1.86 -19.31
C ASP A 76 -6.86 -1.09 -18.08
N GLY A 77 -5.92 -0.66 -17.21
CA GLY A 77 -6.24 0.05 -15.98
C GLY A 77 -6.96 -0.77 -14.92
N LYS A 78 -6.96 -2.11 -15.02
CA LYS A 78 -7.67 -3.01 -14.09
C LYS A 78 -6.96 -4.35 -13.91
N VAL A 79 -6.53 -4.64 -12.68
CA VAL A 79 -5.79 -5.87 -12.34
C VAL A 79 -6.26 -6.47 -11.00
N PRO A 80 -6.44 -7.79 -10.87
CA PRO A 80 -6.69 -8.42 -9.57
C PRO A 80 -5.53 -8.18 -8.60
N PHE A 81 -5.80 -7.92 -7.32
CA PHE A 81 -4.74 -7.74 -6.32
C PHE A 81 -3.85 -8.99 -6.19
N GLU A 82 -4.42 -10.19 -6.34
CA GLU A 82 -3.66 -11.44 -6.33
C GLU A 82 -2.59 -11.48 -7.43
N THR A 83 -2.91 -10.98 -8.63
CA THR A 83 -1.96 -10.90 -9.74
C THR A 83 -0.81 -9.94 -9.43
N LEU A 84 -1.11 -8.79 -8.81
CA LEU A 84 -0.10 -7.83 -8.38
C LEU A 84 0.81 -8.44 -7.31
N MET A 85 0.24 -9.04 -6.27
CA MET A 85 1.00 -9.67 -5.18
C MET A 85 1.93 -10.75 -5.71
N LYS A 86 1.46 -11.63 -6.60
CA LYS A 86 2.29 -12.67 -7.22
C LYS A 86 3.41 -12.09 -8.09
N LYS A 87 3.10 -11.08 -8.92
CA LYS A 87 4.09 -10.49 -9.84
C LYS A 87 5.22 -9.79 -9.09
N PHE A 88 4.88 -9.03 -8.07
CA PHE A 88 5.84 -8.22 -7.31
C PHE A 88 6.36 -8.94 -6.06
N GLN A 89 5.97 -10.20 -5.85
CA GLN A 89 6.37 -11.03 -4.70
C GLN A 89 6.06 -10.36 -3.36
N LEU A 90 4.88 -9.75 -3.26
CA LEU A 90 4.44 -9.01 -2.08
C LEU A 90 3.44 -9.84 -1.28
N SER A 91 3.60 -9.84 0.04
CA SER A 91 2.56 -10.25 0.96
C SER A 91 1.37 -9.28 0.93
N ASP A 92 0.23 -9.70 1.49
CA ASP A 92 -0.95 -8.85 1.61
C ASP A 92 -0.65 -7.55 2.41
N THR A 93 0.15 -7.65 3.48
CA THR A 93 0.56 -6.50 4.29
C THR A 93 1.42 -5.53 3.49
N GLU A 94 2.42 -6.03 2.76
CA GLU A 94 3.28 -5.20 1.91
C GLU A 94 2.48 -4.53 0.79
N MET A 95 1.57 -5.29 0.16
CA MET A 95 0.69 -4.75 -0.87
C MET A 95 -0.16 -3.60 -0.34
N ARG A 96 -0.75 -3.73 0.86
CA ARG A 96 -1.51 -2.62 1.50
C ARG A 96 -0.63 -1.41 1.77
N ARG A 97 0.60 -1.61 2.24
CA ARG A 97 1.56 -0.53 2.53
C ARG A 97 1.94 0.24 1.27
N ILE A 98 2.26 -0.45 0.18
CA ILE A 98 2.63 0.21 -1.07
C ILE A 98 1.41 0.85 -1.76
N PHE A 99 0.22 0.27 -1.60
CA PHE A 99 -1.02 0.74 -2.22
C PHE A 99 -1.56 2.03 -1.57
N ALA A 100 -1.42 2.19 -0.26
CA ALA A 100 -2.01 3.30 0.47
C ALA A 100 -1.58 4.69 -0.08
N PRO A 101 -0.29 4.96 -0.37
CA PRO A 101 0.13 6.21 -1.00
C PRO A 101 -0.50 6.44 -2.37
N MET A 102 -0.59 5.41 -3.23
CA MET A 102 -1.21 5.51 -4.56
C MET A 102 -2.71 5.81 -4.47
N ARG A 103 -3.39 5.29 -3.44
CA ARG A 103 -4.79 5.63 -3.16
C ARG A 103 -4.96 7.06 -2.65
N HIS A 104 -4.10 7.52 -1.73
CA HIS A 104 -4.13 8.89 -1.21
C HIS A 104 -3.83 9.93 -2.30
N CYS A 105 -2.98 9.57 -3.26
CA CYS A 105 -2.69 10.38 -4.43
C CYS A 105 -3.78 10.28 -5.50
N GLU A 106 -4.88 9.56 -5.26
CA GLU A 106 -5.98 9.37 -6.21
C GLU A 106 -5.49 8.82 -7.57
N LEU A 107 -4.49 7.94 -7.55
CA LEU A 107 -3.95 7.28 -8.75
C LEU A 107 -4.63 5.93 -8.98
N LEU A 108 -4.81 5.16 -7.90
CA LEU A 108 -5.42 3.83 -7.92
C LEU A 108 -6.54 3.73 -6.90
N LYS A 109 -7.54 2.91 -7.19
CA LYS A 109 -8.62 2.53 -6.27
C LYS A 109 -8.77 1.02 -6.19
N GLY A 110 -9.19 0.54 -5.03
CA GLY A 110 -9.58 -0.86 -4.83
C GLY A 110 -11.09 -0.99 -4.98
N THR A 111 -11.56 -1.99 -5.71
CA THR A 111 -12.99 -2.32 -5.82
C THR A 111 -13.20 -3.84 -5.80
N MET A 112 -14.39 -4.27 -5.41
CA MET A 112 -14.80 -5.67 -5.54
C MET A 112 -15.54 -5.85 -6.87
N ILE A 113 -15.16 -6.86 -7.65
CA ILE A 113 -15.84 -7.26 -8.90
C ILE A 113 -16.07 -8.76 -8.79
N ASP A 114 -17.34 -9.18 -8.77
CA ASP A 114 -17.75 -10.59 -8.63
C ASP A 114 -17.07 -11.31 -7.45
N GLY A 115 -16.93 -10.61 -6.32
CA GLY A 115 -16.30 -11.15 -5.11
C GLY A 115 -14.77 -11.16 -5.12
N VAL A 116 -14.13 -10.67 -6.17
CA VAL A 116 -12.67 -10.58 -6.29
C VAL A 116 -12.20 -9.14 -6.10
N PRO A 117 -11.17 -8.89 -5.27
CA PRO A 117 -10.60 -7.56 -5.11
C PRO A 117 -9.72 -7.18 -6.31
N TYR A 118 -10.06 -6.07 -6.96
CA TYR A 118 -9.32 -5.49 -8.08
C TYR A 118 -8.71 -4.13 -7.71
N CYS A 119 -7.53 -3.87 -8.25
CA CYS A 119 -6.89 -2.56 -8.33
C CYS A 119 -7.23 -1.92 -9.69
N LEU A 120 -7.73 -0.69 -9.68
CA LEU A 120 -8.10 0.06 -10.88
C LEU A 120 -7.44 1.44 -10.87
N ILE A 121 -7.19 2.01 -12.05
CA ILE A 121 -6.90 3.43 -12.19
C ILE A 121 -8.10 4.25 -11.73
N MET A 122 -7.83 5.32 -10.98
CA MET A 122 -8.87 6.23 -10.50
C MET A 122 -9.10 7.33 -11.55
N GLU A 123 -10.26 7.30 -12.21
CA GLU A 123 -10.67 8.36 -13.14
C GLU A 123 -11.00 9.67 -12.39
N GLY A 124 -10.60 10.81 -12.94
CA GLY A 124 -10.81 12.15 -12.37
C GLY A 124 -9.83 12.59 -11.27
N GLY A 125 -8.89 11.75 -10.85
CA GLY A 125 -7.79 12.12 -9.95
C GLY A 125 -6.58 12.73 -10.69
N PRO A 126 -5.55 13.27 -10.03
CA PRO A 126 -4.30 13.71 -10.67
C PRO A 126 -3.52 12.60 -11.42
N GLY A 127 -3.95 11.34 -11.32
CA GLY A 127 -3.49 10.21 -12.16
C GLY A 127 -4.38 9.90 -13.36
N SER A 128 -5.50 10.61 -13.53
CA SER A 128 -6.38 10.42 -14.68
C SER A 128 -5.61 10.75 -15.95
N ILE A 129 -5.44 9.75 -16.79
CA ILE A 129 -5.09 9.97 -18.18
C ILE A 129 -6.28 10.73 -18.76
N GLY A 130 -6.06 11.92 -19.30
CA GLY A 130 -7.06 12.58 -20.13
C GLY A 130 -7.36 11.64 -21.30
N ILE A 131 -8.45 10.89 -21.18
CA ILE A 131 -9.04 10.22 -22.33
C ILE A 131 -9.84 11.33 -23.01
N GLU A 132 -9.18 12.05 -23.92
CA GLU A 132 -9.88 12.77 -24.99
C GLU A 132 -10.43 11.77 -26.01
#